data_AF-A0A381WTH7-F1
#
_entry.id   AF-A0A381WTH7-F1
#
_cell.length_a   1.000
_cell.length_b   1.000
_cell.length_c   1.000
_cell.angle_alpha   90.00
_cell.angle_beta   90.00
_cell.angle_gamma   90.00
#
_symmetry.space_group_name_H-M   'P 1'
#
loop_
_entity.id
_entity.type
_entity.pdbx_description
1 polymer ?
#
loop_
_entity_poly.entity_id
_entity_poly.type
_entity_poly.pdbx_seq_one_letter_code
_entity_poly.pdbx_strand_id
1 'polypeptide(L)'
;MSNPQPTKTFQKIMRITTADKILIAVLLILNGWLLTSWGIEYSEGEWAVVTVNQEERFRLPLNTDQLTHVRGPLGLTEIEIEKGRARIVRSPCKNKVCIKSGYIRYADRLAACIPNRVVVRIVGKNHRGIDSGVG
;
A
#
# COMPACT_ATOMS: atom_id res chain seq x y z
N MET A 1 -31.21 34.55 -52.24
CA MET A 1 -29.78 34.84 -52.05
C MET A 1 -29.24 33.93 -50.96
N SER A 2 -28.15 33.25 -51.28
CA SER A 2 -27.58 32.04 -50.66
C SER A 2 -26.98 32.24 -49.26
N ASN A 3 -27.37 31.38 -48.32
CA ASN A 3 -26.72 31.17 -47.03
C ASN A 3 -25.51 30.21 -47.21
N PRO A 4 -24.27 30.60 -46.86
CA PRO A 4 -23.12 29.72 -47.01
C PRO A 4 -23.06 28.66 -45.90
N GLN A 5 -22.94 27.40 -46.32
CA GLN A 5 -22.70 26.24 -45.45
C GLN A 5 -21.30 26.32 -44.83
N PRO A 6 -21.10 26.05 -43.52
CA PRO A 6 -19.76 25.84 -42.98
C PRO A 6 -19.22 24.50 -43.47
N THR A 7 -18.40 24.55 -44.51
CA THR A 7 -17.74 23.40 -45.13
C THR A 7 -16.56 22.92 -44.29
N LYS A 8 -16.66 21.67 -43.81
CA LYS A 8 -15.57 20.67 -43.74
C LYS A 8 -14.26 21.01 -42.99
N THR A 9 -14.25 21.90 -42.01
CA THR A 9 -13.01 22.14 -41.22
C THR A 9 -12.83 21.16 -40.04
N PHE A 10 -13.90 20.49 -39.58
CA PHE A 10 -13.84 19.68 -38.36
C PHE A 10 -13.28 18.25 -38.51
N GLN A 11 -13.02 17.77 -39.73
CA GLN A 11 -12.60 16.38 -39.98
C GLN A 11 -11.08 16.20 -40.16
N LYS A 12 -10.28 17.22 -39.82
CA LYS A 12 -8.80 17.15 -39.86
C LYS A 12 -8.20 17.12 -38.45
N ILE A 13 -8.86 16.44 -37.53
CA ILE A 13 -8.39 16.29 -36.15
C ILE A 13 -7.89 14.84 -36.02
N MET A 14 -6.58 14.68 -35.84
CA MET A 14 -5.84 13.42 -35.68
C MET A 14 -5.75 12.51 -36.91
N ARG A 15 -4.85 12.86 -37.85
CA ARG A 15 -4.11 11.84 -38.60
C ARG A 15 -2.86 11.48 -37.80
N ILE A 16 -2.95 10.47 -36.94
CA ILE A 16 -1.77 9.81 -36.38
C ILE A 16 -0.88 9.38 -37.55
N THR A 17 0.32 9.94 -37.63
CA THR A 17 1.27 9.60 -38.69
C THR A 17 1.83 8.20 -38.42
N THR A 18 2.37 7.54 -39.45
CA THR A 18 2.98 6.21 -39.30
C THR A 18 4.13 6.23 -38.29
N ALA A 19 4.85 7.35 -38.20
CA ALA A 19 5.89 7.57 -37.20
C ALA A 19 5.32 7.62 -35.77
N ASP A 20 4.17 8.27 -35.57
CA ASP A 20 3.52 8.31 -34.25
C ASP A 20 3.09 6.91 -33.79
N LYS A 21 2.61 6.05 -34.70
CA LYS A 21 2.27 4.65 -34.37
C LYS A 21 3.48 3.84 -33.94
N ILE A 22 4.60 4.01 -34.65
CA ILE A 22 5.86 3.33 -34.33
C ILE A 22 6.37 3.82 -32.97
N LEU A 23 6.34 5.13 -32.72
CA LEU A 23 6.76 5.72 -31.46
C LEU A 23 5.93 5.18 -30.29
N ILE A 24 4.60 5.13 -30.43
CA ILE A 24 3.69 4.60 -29.41
C ILE A 24 3.95 3.10 -29.18
N ALA A 25 4.10 2.31 -30.25
CA ALA A 25 4.37 0.88 -30.12
C ALA A 25 5.69 0.60 -29.39
N VAL A 26 6.77 1.33 -29.73
CA VAL A 26 8.06 1.22 -29.05
C VAL A 26 7.95 1.63 -27.58
N LEU A 27 7.25 2.72 -27.27
CA LEU A 27 7.01 3.17 -25.90
C LEU A 27 6.23 2.12 -25.08
N LEU A 28 5.20 1.51 -25.65
CA LEU A 28 4.42 0.47 -24.98
C LEU A 28 5.25 -0.80 -24.73
N ILE A 29 6.07 -1.21 -25.70
CA ILE A 29 6.97 -2.36 -25.55
C ILE A 29 8.03 -2.07 -24.48
N LEU A 30 8.64 -0.89 -24.52
CA LEU A 30 9.66 -0.50 -23.55
C LEU A 30 9.10 -0.41 -22.13
N ASN A 31 7.92 0.21 -21.95
CA ASN A 31 7.27 0.27 -20.63
C ASN A 31 6.80 -1.11 -20.17
N GLY A 32 6.25 -1.94 -21.07
CA GLY A 32 5.87 -3.31 -20.74
C GLY A 32 7.06 -4.14 -20.28
N TRP A 33 8.17 -4.06 -21.01
CA TRP A 33 9.44 -4.70 -20.65
C TRP A 33 9.97 -4.21 -19.30
N LEU A 34 9.99 -2.89 -19.08
CA LEU A 34 10.45 -2.30 -17.82
C LEU A 34 9.57 -2.75 -16.64
N LEU A 35 8.25 -2.79 -16.80
CA LEU A 35 7.31 -3.27 -15.77
C LEU A 35 7.51 -4.75 -15.43
N THR A 36 7.80 -5.60 -16.42
CA THR A 36 8.10 -7.02 -16.18
C THR A 36 9.47 -7.24 -15.56
N SER A 37 10.47 -6.43 -15.91
CA SER A 37 11.84 -6.57 -15.39
C SER A 37 12.03 -5.94 -14.01
N TRP A 38 11.23 -4.91 -13.67
CA TRP A 38 11.24 -4.27 -12.36
C TRP A 38 10.12 -4.74 -11.44
N GLY A 39 9.42 -5.82 -11.82
CA GLY A 39 8.47 -6.58 -11.02
C GLY A 39 7.75 -5.78 -9.95
N ILE A 40 6.50 -5.38 -10.20
CA ILE A 40 5.60 -4.99 -9.11
C ILE A 40 5.28 -6.26 -8.31
N GLU A 41 6.25 -6.67 -7.50
CA GLU A 41 6.12 -7.80 -6.61
C GLU A 41 5.35 -7.28 -5.39
N TYR A 42 4.04 -7.44 -5.44
CA TYR A 42 3.19 -7.33 -4.25
C TYR A 42 3.62 -8.45 -3.30
N SER A 43 4.66 -8.18 -2.52
CA SER A 43 5.11 -9.12 -1.50
C SER A 43 4.00 -9.21 -0.45
N GLU A 44 3.36 -10.38 -0.40
CA GLU A 44 2.45 -10.69 0.69
C GLU A 44 3.23 -10.59 2.01
N GLY A 45 2.60 -9.98 3.01
CA GLY A 45 3.17 -9.90 4.34
C GLY A 45 3.33 -11.28 4.95
N GLU A 46 4.49 -11.56 5.53
CA GLU A 46 4.73 -12.82 6.24
C GLU A 46 4.62 -12.62 7.76
N TRP A 47 5.02 -11.45 8.25
CA TRP A 47 5.04 -11.13 9.67
C TRP A 47 4.28 -9.83 9.96
N ALA A 48 3.51 -9.81 11.04
CA ALA A 48 3.01 -8.62 11.68
C ALA A 48 3.93 -8.25 12.85
N VAL A 49 4.71 -7.19 12.67
CA VAL A 49 5.60 -6.65 13.70
C VAL A 49 4.83 -5.62 14.51
N VAL A 50 4.81 -5.81 15.83
CA VAL A 50 4.16 -4.89 16.77
C VAL A 50 5.23 -4.14 17.55
N THR A 51 5.21 -2.83 17.39
CA THR A 51 6.15 -1.90 18.01
C THR A 51 5.43 -1.06 19.05
N VAL A 52 6.03 -0.91 20.24
CA VAL A 52 5.53 -0.03 21.31
C VAL A 52 6.63 0.94 21.68
N ASN A 53 6.35 2.24 21.67
CA ASN A 53 7.38 3.27 21.88
C ASN A 53 8.62 3.11 20.97
N GLN A 54 8.41 2.72 19.71
CA GLN A 54 9.49 2.48 18.73
C GLN A 54 10.37 1.24 19.01
N GLU A 55 10.08 0.46 20.05
CA GLU A 55 10.72 -0.83 20.30
C GLU A 55 9.86 -1.99 19.79
N GLU A 56 10.45 -2.90 19.02
CA GLU A 56 9.79 -4.14 18.62
C GLU A 56 9.51 -5.00 19.85
N ARG A 57 8.23 -5.27 20.11
CA ARG A 57 7.78 -6.09 21.23
C ARG A 57 7.40 -7.49 20.80
N PHE A 58 6.75 -7.60 19.64
CA PHE A 58 6.25 -8.86 19.13
C PHE A 58 6.44 -8.95 17.63
N ARG A 59 6.74 -10.15 17.17
CA ARG A 59 6.71 -10.52 15.76
C ARG A 59 5.79 -11.72 15.61
N LEU A 60 4.64 -11.49 14.98
CA LEU A 60 3.56 -12.46 14.90
C LEU A 60 3.46 -12.96 13.45
N PRO A 61 3.43 -14.27 13.21
CA PRO A 61 3.29 -14.78 11.86
C PRO A 61 1.87 -14.55 11.33
N LEU A 62 1.73 -14.03 10.11
CA LEU A 62 0.41 -13.76 9.51
C LEU A 62 -0.33 -15.06 9.12
N ASN A 63 0.38 -16.17 8.99
CA ASN A 63 -0.19 -17.48 8.64
C ASN A 63 -0.93 -18.16 9.80
N THR A 64 -0.85 -17.61 11.01
CA THR A 64 -1.44 -18.19 12.22
C THR A 64 -2.49 -17.24 12.76
N ASP A 65 -3.72 -17.74 12.87
CA ASP A 65 -4.82 -16.97 13.43
C ASP A 65 -4.64 -16.83 14.94
N GLN A 66 -4.60 -15.59 15.44
CA GLN A 66 -4.38 -15.31 16.85
C GLN A 66 -4.90 -13.94 17.28
N LEU A 67 -5.27 -13.83 18.55
CA LEU A 67 -5.61 -12.57 19.21
C LEU A 67 -4.53 -12.24 20.23
N THR A 68 -3.91 -11.07 20.12
CA THR A 68 -2.81 -10.64 20.97
C THR A 68 -3.11 -9.30 21.63
N HIS A 69 -2.72 -9.18 22.90
CA HIS A 69 -2.94 -8.00 23.71
C HIS A 69 -1.61 -7.29 23.96
N VAL A 70 -1.56 -5.99 23.67
CA VAL A 70 -0.35 -5.18 23.80
C VAL A 70 -0.64 -3.96 24.65
N ARG A 71 0.15 -3.77 25.69
CA ARG A 71 0.01 -2.62 26.60
C ARG A 71 0.89 -1.47 26.12
N GLY A 72 0.25 -0.38 25.71
CA GLY A 72 0.91 0.91 25.45
C GLY A 72 0.71 1.89 26.62
N PRO A 73 1.27 3.12 26.52
CA PRO A 73 1.20 4.11 27.60
C PRO A 73 -0.21 4.59 27.95
N LEU A 74 -1.17 4.51 27.04
CA LEU A 74 -2.59 4.82 27.30
C LEU A 74 -3.40 3.60 27.74
N GLY A 75 -2.86 2.39 27.61
CA GLY A 75 -3.53 1.16 28.02
C GLY A 75 -3.50 0.03 26.98
N LEU A 76 -4.43 -0.90 27.13
CA LEU A 76 -4.45 -2.16 26.40
C LEU A 76 -5.00 -2.01 24.97
N THR A 77 -4.24 -2.49 23.98
CA THR A 77 -4.64 -2.60 22.57
C THR A 77 -4.79 -4.08 22.22
N GLU A 78 -5.86 -4.43 21.52
CA GLU A 78 -6.14 -5.78 21.04
C GLU A 78 -5.87 -5.83 19.53
N ILE A 79 -5.04 -6.77 19.12
CA ILE A 79 -4.62 -7.00 17.74
C ILE A 79 -5.07 -8.40 17.37
N GLU A 80 -5.77 -8.52 16.24
CA GLU A 80 -6.26 -9.79 15.71
C GLU A 80 -5.54 -10.06 14.40
N ILE A 81 -5.07 -11.30 14.24
CA ILE A 81 -4.56 -11.87 13.01
C ILE A 81 -5.53 -12.98 12.62
N GLU A 82 -6.07 -12.90 11.41
CA GLU A 82 -7.02 -13.89 10.88
C GLU A 82 -6.80 -14.01 9.37
N LYS A 83 -6.63 -15.21 8.81
CA LYS A 83 -6.55 -15.46 7.35
C LYS A 83 -5.48 -14.64 6.64
N GLY A 84 -4.26 -14.56 7.19
CA GLY A 84 -3.16 -13.86 6.50
C GLY A 84 -3.23 -12.33 6.58
N ARG A 85 -4.03 -11.76 7.48
CA ARG A 85 -4.19 -10.30 7.64
C ARG A 85 -4.30 -9.93 9.12
N ALA A 86 -3.83 -8.74 9.47
CA ALA A 86 -3.87 -8.22 10.84
C ALA A 86 -4.79 -7.00 10.94
N ARG A 87 -5.40 -6.75 12.11
CA ARG A 87 -6.11 -5.51 12.42
C ARG A 87 -6.05 -5.19 13.91
N ILE A 88 -6.31 -3.93 14.27
CA ILE A 88 -6.54 -3.55 15.67
C ILE A 88 -8.05 -3.58 15.93
N VAL A 89 -8.49 -4.46 16.83
CA VAL A 89 -9.90 -4.64 17.19
C VAL A 89 -10.30 -3.65 18.29
N ARG A 90 -9.40 -3.38 19.23
CA ARG A 90 -9.64 -2.48 20.36
C ARG A 90 -8.43 -1.64 20.65
N SER A 91 -8.66 -0.37 21.02
CA SER A 91 -7.62 0.56 21.45
C SER A 91 -8.23 1.62 22.37
N PRO A 92 -7.50 2.15 23.38
CA PRO A 92 -8.02 3.16 24.31
C PRO A 92 -8.10 4.57 23.69
N CYS A 93 -7.57 4.80 22.49
CA CYS A 93 -7.55 6.14 21.89
C CYS A 93 -8.96 6.69 21.56
N LYS A 94 -9.11 8.02 21.54
CA LYS A 94 -10.41 8.67 21.26
C LYS A 94 -10.83 8.54 19.79
N ASN A 95 -9.90 8.73 18.86
CA ASN A 95 -10.22 8.85 17.44
C ASN A 95 -10.47 7.51 16.72
N LYS A 96 -10.04 6.39 17.35
CA LYS A 96 -10.18 5.02 16.83
C LYS A 96 -9.69 4.84 15.38
N VAL A 97 -8.74 5.67 14.93
CA VAL A 97 -8.22 5.63 13.54
C VAL A 97 -7.62 4.26 13.23
N CYS A 98 -6.84 3.69 14.15
CA CYS A 98 -6.26 2.37 14.01
C CYS A 98 -7.28 1.25 13.81
N ILE A 99 -8.47 1.36 14.41
CA ILE A 99 -9.55 0.38 14.26
C ILE A 99 -10.24 0.59 12.90
N LYS A 100 -10.47 1.86 12.52
CA LYS A 100 -11.06 2.24 11.24
C LYS A 100 -10.19 1.87 10.03
N SER A 101 -8.88 1.75 10.21
CA SER A 101 -7.96 1.26 9.17
C SER A 101 -8.28 -0.16 8.69
N GLY A 102 -8.97 -0.97 9.52
CA GLY A 102 -9.37 -2.31 9.15
C GLY A 102 -8.18 -3.26 9.01
N TYR A 103 -8.29 -4.20 8.07
CA TYR A 103 -7.30 -5.25 7.86
C TYR A 103 -6.14 -4.81 6.97
N ILE A 104 -4.93 -5.14 7.40
CA ILE A 104 -3.67 -4.95 6.66
C ILE A 104 -3.04 -6.32 6.36
N ARG A 105 -2.60 -6.52 5.11
CA ARG A 105 -2.07 -7.80 4.59
C ARG A 105 -0.77 -7.65 3.81
N TYR A 106 -0.63 -6.58 3.04
CA TYR A 106 0.52 -6.37 2.18
C TYR A 106 1.69 -5.79 2.95
N ALA A 107 2.93 -6.13 2.55
CA ALA A 107 4.12 -5.48 3.07
C ALA A 107 3.99 -3.94 2.97
N ASP A 108 4.63 -3.24 3.90
CA ASP A 108 4.64 -1.77 4.02
C ASP A 108 3.32 -1.12 4.43
N ARG A 109 2.26 -1.93 4.63
CA ARG A 109 1.05 -1.48 5.29
C ARG A 109 1.22 -1.51 6.79
N LEU A 110 0.64 -0.51 7.45
CA LEU A 110 0.66 -0.38 8.89
C LEU A 110 -0.66 0.16 9.43
N ALA A 111 -0.95 -0.18 10.68
CA ALA A 111 -2.01 0.41 11.48
C ALA A 111 -1.39 0.95 12.78
N ALA A 112 -1.55 2.25 13.03
CA ALA A 112 -0.90 2.91 14.15
C ALA A 112 -1.92 3.56 15.08
N CYS A 113 -1.81 3.27 16.37
CA CYS A 113 -2.43 4.04 17.42
C CYS A 113 -1.42 5.06 17.95
N ILE A 114 -1.31 6.22 17.29
CA ILE A 114 -0.34 7.27 17.65
C ILE A 114 -0.43 7.65 19.14
N PRO A 115 -1.62 7.90 19.73
CA PRO A 115 -1.69 8.27 21.13
C PRO A 115 -1.23 7.17 22.08
N ASN A 116 -1.49 5.89 21.75
CA ASN A 116 -1.05 4.75 22.56
C ASN A 116 0.34 4.24 22.16
N ARG A 117 1.02 4.90 21.21
CA ARG A 117 2.34 4.54 20.69
C ARG A 117 2.49 3.05 20.30
N VAL A 118 1.39 2.44 19.85
CA VAL A 118 1.36 1.06 19.33
C VAL A 118 1.27 1.12 17.81
N VAL A 119 2.20 0.47 17.12
CA VAL A 119 2.23 0.37 15.66
C VAL A 119 2.26 -1.10 15.28
N VAL A 120 1.36 -1.51 14.38
CA VAL A 120 1.37 -2.83 13.76
C VAL A 120 1.79 -2.64 12.30
N ARG A 121 2.90 -3.23 11.90
CA ARG A 121 3.45 -3.16 10.54
C ARG A 121 3.51 -4.55 9.94
N ILE A 122 3.15 -4.65 8.67
CA ILE A 122 3.31 -5.88 7.91
C ILE A 122 4.66 -5.89 7.21
N VAL A 123 5.44 -6.94 7.44
CA VAL A 123 6.78 -7.14 6.88
C VAL A 123 6.77 -8.38 5.99
N GLY A 124 7.19 -8.20 4.74
CA GLY A 124 7.37 -9.29 3.78
C GLY A 124 8.75 -9.94 3.86
N LYS A 125 8.90 -11.11 3.21
CA LYS A 125 10.12 -11.93 3.21
C LYS A 125 11.37 -11.20 2.67
N ASN A 126 11.17 -10.25 1.74
CA ASN A 126 12.22 -9.50 1.05
C ASN A 126 12.40 -8.06 1.52
N HIS A 127 11.91 -7.72 2.72
CA HIS A 127 12.09 -6.36 3.22
C HIS A 127 13.55 -6.13 3.64
N ARG A 128 14.33 -5.64 2.68
CA ARG A 128 15.57 -4.89 2.88
C ARG A 128 15.23 -3.79 3.87
N GLY A 129 15.76 -3.87 5.09
CA GLY A 129 15.62 -2.82 6.09
C GLY A 129 16.15 -1.51 5.54
N ILE A 130 15.26 -0.65 5.07
CA ILE A 130 15.54 0.78 4.86
C ILE A 130 15.23 1.46 6.20
N ASP A 131 16.00 1.10 7.22
CA ASP A 131 16.15 1.95 8.40
C ASP A 131 17.52 2.61 8.27
N SER A 132 17.57 3.65 7.44
CA SER A 132 18.66 4.62 7.46
C SER A 132 18.39 5.63 8.57
N GLY A 133 19.16 5.51 9.65
CA GLY A 133 19.65 6.64 10.45
C GLY A 133 18.66 7.40 11.34
N VAL A 134 18.68 7.08 12.64
CA VAL A 134 18.70 8.10 13.69
C VAL A 134 19.74 7.68 14.74
N GLY A 135 20.94 8.25 14.59
CA GLY A 135 21.89 8.47 15.68
C GLY A 135 21.89 9.95 16.01
#